data_AF-A0A6N2D2S5-F1
#
_entry.id   AF-A0A6N2D2S5-F1
#
_cell.length_a   1.000
_cell.length_b   1.000
_cell.length_c   1.000
_cell.angle_alpha   90.00
_cell.angle_beta   90.00
_cell.angle_gamma   90.00
#
_symmetry.space_group_name_H-M   'P 1'
#
loop_
_entity.id
_entity.type
_entity.pdbx_description
1 polymer ?
#
loop_
_entity_poly.entity_id
_entity_poly.type
_entity_poly.pdbx_seq_one_letter_code
_entity_poly.pdbx_strand_id
1 'polypeptide(L)' 'MTYTLVIDSRAIQDVQEAIDYYDNQQVGLGKRFEAVLNKSLLLLKKIPYFEFVTMMFAVYP' A
#
# COMPACT_ATOMS: atom_id res chain seq x y z
N MET A 1 -7.24 21.01 4.79
CA MET A 1 -6.72 20.91 3.41
C MET A 1 -6.97 19.49 2.94
N THR A 2 -7.87 19.32 1.97
CA THR A 2 -8.29 18.00 1.49
C THR A 2 -7.48 17.71 0.22
N TYR A 3 -6.44 16.90 0.34
CA TYR A 3 -5.64 16.50 -0.83
C TYR A 3 -6.41 15.43 -1.61
N THR A 4 -6.38 15.55 -2.94
CA THR A 4 -6.98 14.55 -3.83
C THR A 4 -5.93 13.50 -4.13
N LEU A 5 -6.13 12.31 -3.60
CA LEU A 5 -5.29 11.16 -3.90
C LEU A 5 -5.63 10.68 -5.32
N VAL A 6 -4.67 10.76 -6.23
CA VAL A 6 -4.77 10.22 -7.59
C VAL A 6 -3.92 8.96 -7.64
N ILE A 7 -4.54 7.82 -7.90
CA ILE A 7 -3.87 6.54 -8.05
C ILE A 7 -3.81 6.25 -9.56
N ASP A 8 -2.61 5.93 -10.07
CA ASP A 8 -2.44 5.49 -11.46
C ASP A 8 -3.21 4.16 -11.66
N SER A 9 -3.85 3.98 -12.82
CA SER A 9 -4.54 2.74 -13.16
C SER A 9 -3.64 1.50 -13.06
N ARG A 10 -2.33 1.65 -13.30
CA ARG A 10 -1.34 0.57 -13.12
C ARG A 10 -1.15 0.22 -11.66
N ALA A 11 -1.11 1.22 -10.78
CA ALA A 11 -1.01 0.97 -9.34
C ALA A 11 -2.26 0.27 -8.78
N ILE A 12 -3.43 0.47 -9.38
CA ILE A 12 -4.64 -0.31 -9.04
C ILE A 12 -4.46 -1.79 -9.40
N GLN A 13 -3.84 -2.08 -10.55
CA GLN A 13 -3.54 -3.46 -10.94
C GLN A 13 -2.51 -4.10 -10.02
N ASP A 14 -1.43 -3.38 -9.68
CA ASP A 14 -0.40 -3.86 -8.75
C ASP A 14 -1.00 -4.21 -7.37
N VAL A 15 -1.94 -3.39 -6.89
CA VAL A 15 -2.64 -3.64 -5.62
C VAL A 15 -3.50 -4.90 -5.70
N GLN A 16 -4.21 -5.10 -6.82
CA GLN A 16 -5.03 -6.30 -6.99
C GLN A 16 -4.16 -7.56 -7.05
N GLU A 17 -3.05 -7.51 -7.79
CA GLU A 17 -2.11 -8.63 -7.88
C GLU A 17 -1.48 -8.94 -6.51
N ALA A 18 -1.16 -7.92 -5.71
CA ALA A 18 -0.69 -8.11 -4.35
C ALA A 18 -1.76 -8.75 -3.44
N ILE A 19 -3.02 -8.31 -3.53
CA ILE A 19 -4.13 -8.92 -2.78
C ILE A 19 -4.27 -10.40 -3.13
N ASP A 20 -4.27 -10.71 -4.43
CA ASP A 20 -4.42 -12.08 -4.93
C ASP A 20 -3.23 -12.95 -4.53
N TYR A 21 -2.00 -12.41 -4.59
CA TYR A 21 -0.80 -13.10 -4.12
C TYR A 21 -0.91 -13.46 -2.63
N TYR A 22 -1.26 -12.49 -1.79
CA TYR A 22 -1.37 -12.71 -0.34
C TYR A 22 -2.52 -13.65 0.02
N ASP A 23 -3.66 -13.55 -0.64
CA ASP A 23 -4.80 -14.44 -0.40
C ASP A 23 -4.52 -15.88 -0.86
N ASN A 24 -3.76 -16.05 -1.96
CA ASN A 24 -3.28 -17.36 -2.41
C ASN A 24 -2.29 -18.00 -1.41
N GLN A 25 -1.49 -17.20 -0.70
CA GLN A 25 -0.58 -17.73 0.32
C GLN A 25 -1.32 -18.22 1.56
N GLN A 26 -2.28 -17.45 2.04
CA GLN A 26 -3.23 -17.92 3.04
C GLN A 26 -4.50 -17.09 2.98
N VAL A 27 -5.63 -17.79 2.94
CA VAL A 27 -6.95 -17.18 2.88
C VAL A 27 -7.12 -16.17 4.01
N GLY A 28 -7.40 -14.92 3.65
CA GLY A 28 -7.58 -13.79 4.57
C GLY A 28 -6.37 -12.87 4.74
N LEU A 29 -5.18 -13.23 4.24
CA LEU A 29 -4.03 -12.32 4.18
C LEU A 29 -4.26 -11.18 3.18
N GLY A 30 -4.91 -11.43 2.04
CA GLY A 30 -5.27 -10.39 1.07
C GLY A 30 -6.12 -9.28 1.70
N LYS A 31 -7.13 -9.67 2.51
CA LYS A 31 -7.96 -8.71 3.27
C LYS A 31 -7.17 -7.92 4.31
N ARG A 32 -6.18 -8.55 4.96
CA ARG A 32 -5.29 -7.84 5.90
C ARG A 32 -4.42 -6.82 5.18
N PHE A 33 -3.88 -7.19 4.03
CA PHE A 33 -3.09 -6.30 3.18
C PHE A 33 -3.94 -5.10 2.73
N GLU A 34 -5.13 -5.34 2.19
CA GLU A 34 -6.07 -4.29 1.77
C GLU A 34 -6.40 -3.32 2.91
N ALA A 35 -6.67 -3.83 4.12
CA ALA A 35 -6.99 -3.01 5.28
C ALA A 35 -5.81 -2.09 5.69
N VAL A 36 -4.58 -2.61 5.66
CA VAL A 36 -3.37 -1.83 5.95
C VAL A 36 -3.12 -0.79 4.87
N LEU A 37 -3.26 -1.17 3.59
CA LEU A 37 -3.09 -0.28 2.45
C LEU A 37 -4.09 0.89 2.52
N ASN A 38 -5.36 0.61 2.76
CA ASN A 38 -6.40 1.64 2.87
C ASN A 38 -6.11 2.62 4.02
N LYS A 39 -5.62 2.12 5.16
CA LYS A 39 -5.19 2.97 6.28
C LYS A 39 -4.04 3.90 5.88
N SER A 40 -3.06 3.42 5.12
CA SER A 40 -1.95 4.23 4.60
C SER A 40 -2.44 5.28 3.61
N LEU A 41 -3.36 4.95 2.70
CA LEU A 41 -3.95 5.91 1.75
C LEU A 41 -4.77 7.00 2.47
N LEU A 42 -5.50 6.65 3.52
CA LEU A 42 -6.22 7.60 4.37
C LEU A 42 -5.27 8.53 5.15
N LEU A 43 -4.09 8.05 5.56
CA LEU A 43 -3.04 8.86 6.17
C LEU A 43 -2.44 9.84 5.16
N LEU A 44 -2.13 9.38 3.94
CA LEU A 44 -1.65 10.23 2.84
C LEU A 44 -2.64 11.34 2.49
N LYS A 45 -3.95 11.07 2.56
CA LYS A 45 -4.99 12.08 2.36
C LYS A 45 -4.97 13.18 3.44
N LYS A 46 -4.49 12.86 4.65
CA LYS A 46 -4.40 13.80 5.79
C LYS A 46 -3.07 14.54 5.89
N ILE A 47 -1.97 13.94 5.43
CA ILE A 47 -0.61 14.48 5.59
C ILE A 47 0.05 14.64 4.21
N PRO A 48 0.21 15.87 3.70
CA PRO A 48 0.80 16.12 2.38
C PRO A 48 2.31 15.85 2.29
N TYR A 49 2.99 15.77 3.44
CA TYR A 49 4.43 15.47 3.53
C TYR A 49 4.62 14.12 4.23
N PHE A 50 4.31 13.03 3.55
CA PHE A 50 4.71 11.70 3.98
C PHE A 50 5.79 11.21 3.02
N GLU A 51 7.01 11.70 3.21
CA GLU A 51 8.18 11.09 2.58
C GLU A 51 8.35 9.70 3.18
N PHE A 52 8.25 8.67 2.33
CA PHE A 52 8.88 7.41 2.66
C PHE A 52 10.39 7.68 2.70
N VAL A 53 10.94 7.87 3.90
CA VAL A 53 12.33 7.45 4.12
C VAL A 53 12.31 5.96 3.87
N THR A 54 12.66 5.56 2.65
CA THR A 54 13.12 4.22 2.36
C THR A 54 14.30 3.99 3.29
N MET A 55 14.02 3.46 4.50
CA MET A 55 15.01 2.68 5.21
C MET A 55 15.25 1.49 4.30
N MET A 56 16.22 1.71 3.42
CA MET A 56 17.02 0.72 2.74
C MET A 56 17.36 -0.31 3.81
N PHE A 57 16.55 -1.36 3.91
CA PHE A 57 16.95 -2.59 4.56
C PHE A 57 18.13 -3.06 3.73
N ALA A 58 19.32 -2.64 4.17
CA ALA A 58 20.58 -3.15 3.72
C ALA A 58 20.45 -4.66 3.77
N VAL A 59 20.48 -5.25 2.57
CA VAL A 59 20.73 -6.66 2.36
C VAL A 59 21.97 -6.99 3.19
N TYR A 60 21.80 -7.68 4.30
CA TYR A 60 22.92 -8.33 4.97
C TYR A 60 23.28 -9.58 4.15
N PRO A 61 24.55 -9.79 3.81
CA PRO A 61 25.02 -11.06 3.24
C PRO A 61 24.88 -12.21 4.24
#